data_AF-A0A7W0PCH3-F1
#
_entry.id   AF-A0A7W0PCH3-F1
#
_cell.length_a   1.000
_cell.length_b   1.000
_cell.length_c   1.000
_cell.angle_alpha   90.00
_cell.angle_beta   90.00
_cell.angle_gamma   90.00
#
_symmetry.space_group_name_H-M   'P 1'
#
loop_
_entity.id
_entity.type
_entity.pdbx_description
1 polymer ?
#
loop_
_entity_poly.entity_id
_entity_poly.type
_entity_poly.pdbx_seq_one_letter_code
_entity_poly.pdbx_strand_id
1 'polypeptide(L)'
;FFANLTAGDPVVDPPAAPELVDPSEVSVSVFNGSGAGGLAGQTQSELEAAGFVVSSTGNADSSDYSQTEIRYAEGQESQAATLAGAIPGAVIRADAGVQGNEVQLILGSDFNGVGQAVDPAEVPDAGAPEVPRTAADTGCIN
;
A
#
# COMPACT_ATOMS: atom_id res chain seq x y z
N PHE A 1 18.53 23.55 -45.32
CA PHE A 1 19.79 23.37 -44.57
C PHE A 1 19.57 23.85 -43.15
N PHE A 2 20.05 23.07 -42.18
CA PHE A 2 20.00 23.21 -40.70
C PHE A 2 18.82 22.55 -39.98
N ALA A 3 19.21 21.50 -39.27
CA ALA A 3 18.45 20.65 -38.38
C ALA A 3 18.21 21.32 -37.02
N ASN A 4 17.21 20.85 -36.28
CA ASN A 4 17.44 20.47 -34.88
C ASN A 4 16.45 19.41 -34.39
N LEU A 5 17.05 18.31 -33.93
CA LEU A 5 16.47 17.25 -33.11
C LEU A 5 16.68 17.65 -31.64
N THR A 6 15.65 17.52 -30.79
CA THR A 6 15.71 17.45 -29.32
C THR A 6 14.25 17.19 -28.92
N ALA A 7 13.80 15.97 -28.64
CA ALA A 7 14.12 15.11 -27.50
C ALA A 7 13.86 15.82 -26.17
N GLY A 8 12.75 15.47 -25.52
CA GLY A 8 12.51 15.74 -24.10
C GLY A 8 11.80 17.06 -23.84
N ASP A 9 10.48 17.09 -24.03
CA ASP A 9 9.65 17.92 -23.16
C ASP A 9 9.84 17.40 -21.73
N PRO A 10 10.39 18.18 -20.79
CA PRO A 10 10.37 17.81 -19.38
C PRO A 10 8.91 17.79 -18.96
N VAL A 11 8.37 16.60 -18.71
CA VAL A 11 7.07 16.49 -18.04
C VAL A 11 7.18 17.23 -16.72
N VAL A 12 6.28 18.18 -16.59
CA VAL A 12 6.15 19.13 -15.49
C VAL A 12 5.99 18.37 -14.18
N ASP A 13 6.94 18.59 -13.26
CA ASP A 13 6.89 18.19 -11.87
C ASP A 13 5.87 19.09 -11.12
N PRO A 14 4.73 18.56 -10.62
CA PRO A 14 3.86 19.30 -9.72
C PRO A 14 4.43 19.34 -8.28
N PRO A 15 4.20 20.41 -7.52
CA PRO A 15 4.94 20.71 -6.30
C PRO A 15 4.58 19.79 -5.13
N ALA A 16 5.63 19.28 -4.48
CA ALA A 16 5.72 18.69 -3.13
C ALA A 16 4.45 18.74 -2.26
N ALA A 17 3.69 17.65 -2.32
CA ALA A 17 2.94 17.08 -1.19
C ALA A 17 3.96 16.34 -0.27
N PRO A 18 3.67 16.03 1.02
CA PRO A 18 4.64 15.37 1.91
C PRO A 18 5.25 14.17 1.19
N GLU A 19 6.58 14.07 1.17
CA GLU A 19 7.42 13.28 0.25
C GLU A 19 7.05 11.78 0.14
N LEU A 20 5.88 11.51 -0.43
CA LEU A 20 5.44 10.22 -0.93
C LEU A 20 6.14 10.10 -2.28
N VAL A 21 7.14 9.23 -2.34
CA VAL A 21 7.85 8.94 -3.58
C VAL A 21 6.90 8.44 -4.65
N ASP A 22 7.21 8.74 -5.91
CA ASP A 22 6.41 8.29 -7.04
C ASP A 22 6.21 6.77 -6.99
N PRO A 23 4.98 6.26 -7.13
CA PRO A 23 4.72 4.83 -7.08
C PRO A 23 5.52 4.08 -8.17
N SER A 24 5.83 4.76 -9.28
CA SER A 24 6.67 4.24 -10.36
C SER A 24 8.16 4.09 -10.01
N GLU A 25 8.62 4.70 -8.91
CA GLU A 25 9.95 4.50 -8.34
C GLU A 25 9.95 3.52 -7.16
N VAL A 26 8.77 3.02 -6.77
CA VAL A 26 8.61 2.05 -5.70
C VAL A 26 8.63 0.64 -6.26
N SER A 27 9.76 -0.04 -6.06
CA SER A 27 9.84 -1.49 -6.32
C SER A 27 9.20 -2.26 -5.18
N VAL A 28 8.22 -3.09 -5.51
CA VAL A 28 7.49 -3.95 -4.56
C VAL A 28 7.71 -5.40 -4.94
N SER A 29 8.05 -6.23 -3.96
CA SER A 29 8.11 -7.68 -4.09
C SER A 29 6.95 -8.29 -3.32
N VAL A 30 6.07 -9.00 -4.03
CA VAL A 30 4.83 -9.54 -3.46
C VAL A 30 5.05 -11.01 -3.10
N PHE A 31 4.86 -11.37 -1.84
CA PHE A 31 5.03 -12.72 -1.31
C PHE A 31 3.70 -13.26 -0.79
N ASN A 32 3.26 -14.40 -1.31
CA ASN A 32 2.06 -15.09 -0.81
C ASN A 32 2.36 -15.86 0.47
N GLY A 33 1.79 -15.43 1.58
CA GLY A 33 1.85 -16.10 2.88
C GLY A 33 0.52 -16.70 3.33
N SER A 34 -0.56 -16.54 2.57
CA SER A 34 -1.90 -17.05 2.91
C SER A 34 -2.17 -18.48 2.46
N GLY A 35 -1.32 -19.03 1.59
CA GLY A 35 -1.54 -20.33 0.94
C GLY A 35 -2.61 -20.29 -0.17
N ALA A 36 -3.18 -19.12 -0.47
CA ALA A 36 -4.10 -18.93 -1.58
C ALA A 36 -3.36 -18.84 -2.91
N GLY A 37 -3.56 -19.86 -3.77
CA GLY A 37 -2.95 -19.89 -5.10
C GLY A 37 -3.42 -18.74 -6.00
N GLY A 38 -2.46 -18.02 -6.60
CA GLY A 38 -2.74 -16.94 -7.56
C GLY A 38 -2.96 -15.56 -6.95
N LEU A 39 -3.02 -15.45 -5.62
CA LEU A 39 -3.30 -14.18 -4.93
C LEU A 39 -2.15 -13.16 -5.10
N ALA A 40 -0.89 -13.61 -5.15
CA ALA A 40 0.25 -12.73 -5.45
C ALA A 40 0.19 -12.10 -6.85
N GLY A 41 -0.24 -12.86 -7.87
CA GLY A 41 -0.37 -12.35 -9.23
C GLY A 41 -1.55 -11.38 -9.39
N GLN A 42 -2.65 -11.62 -8.67
CA GLN A 42 -3.77 -10.69 -8.62
C GLN A 42 -3.35 -9.38 -7.96
N THR A 43 -2.68 -9.46 -6.80
CA THR A 43 -2.16 -8.29 -6.08
C THR A 43 -1.17 -7.51 -6.94
N GLN A 44 -0.31 -8.20 -7.69
CA GLN A 44 0.59 -7.56 -8.65
C GLN A 44 -0.19 -6.70 -9.65
N SER A 45 -1.23 -7.26 -10.29
CA SER A 45 -2.01 -6.54 -11.29
C SER A 45 -2.70 -5.30 -10.71
N GLU A 46 -3.18 -5.38 -9.46
CA GLU A 46 -3.80 -4.24 -8.79
C GLU A 46 -2.79 -3.15 -8.39
N LEU A 47 -1.60 -3.55 -7.93
CA LEU A 47 -0.51 -2.63 -7.63
C LEU A 47 0.00 -1.93 -8.90
N GLU A 48 0.18 -2.67 -10.00
CA GLU A 48 0.53 -2.09 -11.30
C GLU A 48 -0.55 -1.13 -11.81
N ALA A 49 -1.83 -1.45 -11.61
CA ALA A 49 -2.94 -0.56 -11.94
C ALA A 49 -2.96 0.72 -11.09
N ALA A 50 -2.48 0.64 -9.84
CA ALA A 50 -2.27 1.79 -8.97
C ALA A 50 -0.96 2.55 -9.26
N GLY A 51 -0.15 2.08 -10.21
CA GLY A 51 1.07 2.74 -10.68
C GLY A 51 2.35 2.32 -9.96
N PHE A 52 2.30 1.28 -9.13
CA PHE A 52 3.48 0.71 -8.45
C PHE A 52 4.25 -0.23 -9.37
N VAL A 53 5.58 -0.33 -9.16
CA VAL A 53 6.42 -1.28 -9.90
C VAL A 53 6.57 -2.57 -9.11
N VAL A 54 5.99 -3.65 -9.60
CA VAL A 54 6.16 -4.96 -8.97
C VAL A 54 7.41 -5.63 -9.55
N SER A 55 8.46 -5.70 -8.76
CA SER A 55 9.75 -6.29 -9.15
C SER A 55 9.66 -7.81 -9.23
N SER A 56 8.97 -8.42 -8.26
CA SER A 56 8.86 -9.88 -8.19
C SER A 56 7.60 -10.32 -7.46
N THR A 57 7.12 -11.51 -7.81
CA THR A 57 6.05 -12.21 -7.09
C THR A 57 6.54 -13.58 -6.67
N GLY A 58 6.29 -13.98 -5.44
CA GLY A 58 6.74 -15.26 -4.88
C GLY A 58 5.85 -15.77 -3.75
N ASN A 59 6.36 -16.76 -3.03
CA ASN A 59 5.75 -17.26 -1.78
C ASN A 59 6.59 -16.78 -0.61
N ALA A 60 5.95 -16.42 0.49
CA ALA A 60 6.63 -16.06 1.73
C ALA A 60 7.33 -17.28 2.35
N ASP A 61 8.15 -17.07 3.38
CA ASP A 61 8.86 -18.14 4.10
C ASP A 61 7.92 -19.18 4.74
N SER A 62 6.65 -18.82 4.89
CA SER A 62 5.59 -19.68 5.42
C SER A 62 4.27 -19.31 4.76
N SER A 63 3.33 -20.26 4.74
CA SER A 63 1.97 -20.05 4.21
C SER A 63 0.90 -20.00 5.31
N ASP A 64 1.33 -19.72 6.55
CA ASP A 64 0.49 -19.64 7.75
C ASP A 64 0.33 -18.18 8.23
N TYR A 65 0.68 -17.21 7.37
CA TYR A 65 0.54 -15.80 7.72
C TYR A 65 -0.94 -15.46 7.78
N SER A 66 -1.43 -15.20 8.99
CA SER A 66 -2.82 -14.76 9.17
C SER A 66 -2.97 -13.28 8.81
N GLN A 67 -1.95 -12.44 9.02
CA GLN A 67 -1.99 -10.99 8.78
C GLN A 67 -1.12 -10.59 7.60
N THR A 68 -1.52 -9.52 6.93
CA THR A 68 -0.72 -8.91 5.85
C THR A 68 0.35 -8.01 6.45
N GLU A 69 1.62 -8.22 6.07
CA GLU A 69 2.77 -7.46 6.56
C GLU A 69 3.51 -6.78 5.40
N ILE A 70 3.91 -5.53 5.59
CA ILE A 70 4.75 -4.76 4.67
C ILE A 70 6.13 -4.64 5.29
N ARG A 71 7.13 -5.28 4.71
CA ARG A 71 8.53 -5.22 5.14
C ARG A 71 9.35 -4.31 4.26
N TYR A 72 10.17 -3.46 4.86
CA TYR A 72 10.96 -2.47 4.12
C TYR A 72 12.37 -2.35 4.67
N ALA A 73 13.31 -2.01 3.79
CA ALA A 73 14.69 -1.70 4.17
C ALA A 73 14.80 -0.30 4.79
N GLU A 74 15.84 -0.04 5.59
CA GLU A 74 16.07 1.30 6.15
C GLU A 74 16.20 2.36 5.04
N GLY A 75 15.37 3.41 5.13
CA GLY A 75 15.26 4.47 4.11
C GLY A 75 14.01 4.36 3.23
N GLN A 76 13.33 3.21 3.23
CA GLN A 76 12.17 2.94 2.38
C GLN A 76 10.83 3.12 3.11
N GLU A 77 10.84 3.85 4.22
CA GLU A 77 9.66 4.07 5.06
C GLU A 77 8.54 4.80 4.31
N SER A 78 8.89 5.82 3.53
CA SER A 78 7.93 6.56 2.70
C SER A 78 7.24 5.66 1.68
N GLN A 79 7.98 4.71 1.10
CA GLN A 79 7.44 3.73 0.14
C GLN A 79 6.45 2.78 0.81
N ALA A 80 6.83 2.25 1.97
CA ALA A 80 5.98 1.39 2.77
C ALA A 80 4.70 2.12 3.23
N ALA A 81 4.80 3.40 3.60
CA ALA A 81 3.66 4.23 3.96
C ALA A 81 2.70 4.46 2.77
N THR A 82 3.23 4.72 1.57
CA THR A 82 2.42 4.80 0.34
C THR A 82 1.68 3.49 0.09
N LEU A 83 2.36 2.35 0.23
CA LEU A 83 1.77 1.04 0.02
C LEU A 83 0.70 0.70 1.08
N ALA A 84 0.95 1.04 2.34
CA ALA A 84 -0.02 0.87 3.42
C ALA A 84 -1.27 1.74 3.24
N GLY A 85 -1.14 2.88 2.56
CA GLY A 85 -2.29 3.68 2.11
C GLY A 85 -3.15 2.95 1.08
N ALA A 86 -2.53 2.13 0.21
CA ALA A 86 -3.24 1.31 -0.76
C ALA A 86 -3.84 0.03 -0.15
N ILE A 87 -3.26 -0.49 0.94
CA ILE A 87 -3.72 -1.70 1.62
C ILE A 87 -3.99 -1.38 3.10
N PRO A 88 -5.16 -0.77 3.41
CA PRO A 88 -5.47 -0.39 4.78
C PRO A 88 -5.53 -1.62 5.69
N GLY A 89 -4.77 -1.57 6.79
CA GLY A 89 -4.66 -2.62 7.81
C GLY A 89 -3.48 -3.57 7.63
N ALA A 90 -2.67 -3.41 6.59
CA ALA A 90 -1.38 -4.07 6.50
C ALA A 90 -0.40 -3.53 7.58
N VAL A 91 0.34 -4.44 8.22
CA VAL A 91 1.29 -4.12 9.29
C VAL A 91 2.64 -3.75 8.71
N ILE A 92 3.07 -2.50 8.89
CA ILE A 92 4.38 -2.04 8.42
C ILE A 92 5.48 -2.46 9.41
N ARG A 93 6.54 -3.09 8.91
CA ARG A 93 7.68 -3.62 9.67
C ARG A 93 8.98 -3.26 8.98
N ALA A 94 9.85 -2.51 9.67
CA ALA A 94 11.21 -2.35 9.20
C ALA A 94 11.95 -3.68 9.33
N ASP A 95 12.58 -4.14 8.25
CA ASP A 95 13.27 -5.41 8.20
C ASP A 95 14.60 -5.25 7.46
N ALA A 96 15.70 -5.26 8.20
CA ALA A 96 17.05 -5.10 7.67
C ALA A 96 17.49 -6.30 6.79
N GLY A 97 16.72 -7.39 6.77
CA GLY A 97 16.91 -8.50 5.85
C GLY A 97 16.46 -8.19 4.42
N VAL A 98 15.62 -7.15 4.23
CA VAL A 98 15.25 -6.63 2.92
C VAL A 98 16.45 -5.90 2.35
N GLN A 99 17.00 -6.41 1.26
CA GLN A 99 18.14 -5.81 0.58
C GLN A 99 17.67 -5.05 -0.66
N GLY A 100 18.23 -3.87 -0.87
CA GLY A 100 17.94 -3.04 -2.05
C GLY A 100 16.94 -1.93 -1.77
N ASN A 101 16.45 -1.31 -2.86
CA ASN A 101 15.50 -0.21 -2.84
C ASN A 101 14.06 -0.73 -3.04
N GLU A 102 13.73 -1.87 -2.45
CA GLU A 102 12.44 -2.53 -2.62
C GLU A 102 11.72 -2.78 -1.29
N VAL A 103 10.40 -2.90 -1.39
CA VAL A 103 9.48 -3.17 -0.28
C VAL A 103 8.90 -4.56 -0.48
N GLN A 104 8.92 -5.40 0.54
CA GLN A 104 8.31 -6.73 0.49
C GLN A 104 6.89 -6.68 1.06
N LEU A 105 5.90 -7.10 0.29
CA LEU A 105 4.52 -7.25 0.73
C LEU A 105 4.22 -8.71 0.97
N ILE A 106 4.02 -9.11 2.22
CA ILE A 106 3.64 -10.47 2.62
C ILE A 106 2.13 -10.51 2.81
N LEU A 107 1.46 -11.28 1.97
CA LEU A 107 0.00 -11.41 1.93
C LEU A 107 -0.46 -12.48 2.91
N GLY A 108 -1.21 -12.07 3.93
CA GLY A 108 -1.82 -12.98 4.89
C GLY A 108 -3.22 -13.45 4.49
N SER A 109 -3.78 -14.40 5.23
CA SER A 109 -5.15 -14.90 5.07
C SER A 109 -6.24 -13.83 5.20
N ASP A 110 -5.90 -12.76 5.91
CA ASP A 110 -6.65 -11.52 6.14
C ASP A 110 -6.73 -10.60 4.89
N PHE A 111 -5.88 -10.83 3.88
CA PHE A 111 -5.86 -9.99 2.69
C PHE A 111 -7.11 -10.15 1.82
N ASN A 112 -7.85 -9.06 1.63
CA ASN A 112 -9.07 -9.02 0.83
C ASN A 112 -8.91 -8.42 -0.59
N GLY A 113 -7.82 -7.69 -0.85
CA GLY A 113 -7.55 -7.02 -2.14
C GLY A 113 -6.87 -5.67 -1.97
N VAL A 114 -6.25 -5.16 -3.02
CA VAL A 114 -5.65 -3.81 -3.00
C VAL A 114 -6.77 -2.77 -3.05
N GLY A 115 -6.76 -1.81 -2.13
CA GLY A 115 -7.84 -0.84 -1.92
C GLY A 115 -9.01 -1.37 -1.09
N GLN A 116 -8.97 -2.63 -0.66
CA GLN A 116 -9.85 -3.18 0.38
C GLN A 116 -9.10 -3.13 1.71
N ALA A 117 -9.81 -2.80 2.79
CA ALA A 117 -9.25 -3.03 4.11
C ALA A 117 -9.07 -4.53 4.31
N VAL A 118 -7.91 -4.94 4.83
CA VAL A 118 -7.75 -6.30 5.34
C VAL A 118 -8.72 -6.46 6.52
N ASP A 119 -9.37 -7.63 6.63
CA ASP A 119 -10.33 -7.96 7.70
C ASP A 119 -9.60 -8.11 9.04
N PRO A 120 -9.49 -7.04 9.86
CA PRO A 120 -8.64 -7.09 11.02
C PRO A 120 -9.07 -8.27 11.89
N ALA A 121 -8.15 -9.18 12.18
CA ALA A 121 -8.39 -10.25 13.14
C ALA A 121 -8.78 -9.60 14.48
N GLU A 122 -10.09 -9.49 14.73
CA GLU A 122 -10.75 -8.80 15.84
C GLU A 122 -9.84 -7.85 16.64
N VAL A 123 -9.50 -6.70 16.07
CA VAL A 123 -9.34 -5.53 16.93
C VAL A 123 -10.75 -5.03 17.19
N PRO A 124 -11.26 -5.10 18.45
CA PRO A 124 -12.55 -4.52 18.75
C PRO A 124 -12.44 -3.06 18.38
N ASP A 125 -13.31 -2.63 17.47
CA ASP A 125 -13.73 -1.27 17.21
C ASP A 125 -13.09 -0.28 18.21
N ALA A 126 -11.93 0.26 17.85
CA ALA A 126 -11.55 1.56 18.36
C ALA A 126 -12.46 2.53 17.60
N GLY A 127 -13.72 2.53 18.04
CA GLY A 127 -14.77 3.37 17.52
C GLY A 127 -14.17 4.75 17.37
N ALA A 128 -14.26 5.27 16.15
CA ALA A 128 -14.23 6.69 15.98
C ALA A 128 -15.07 7.28 17.11
N PRO A 129 -14.59 8.29 17.87
CA PRO A 129 -15.53 9.09 18.61
C PRO A 129 -16.37 9.73 17.53
N GLU A 130 -17.54 9.14 17.26
CA GLU A 130 -18.67 9.82 16.69
C GLU A 130 -18.89 11.01 17.62
N VAL A 131 -18.25 12.11 17.24
CA VAL A 131 -18.38 13.42 17.83
C VAL A 131 -19.87 13.59 18.12
N PRO A 132 -20.30 13.70 19.39
CA PRO A 132 -21.67 14.01 19.68
C PRO A 132 -21.87 15.43 19.15
N ARG A 133 -22.33 15.54 17.90
CA ARG A 133 -22.98 16.76 17.45
C ARG A 133 -24.27 16.79 18.25
N THR A 134 -24.19 17.42 19.41
CA THR A 134 -25.31 18.11 20.04
C THR A 134 -25.92 19.02 18.97
N ALA A 135 -26.87 18.48 18.21
CA ALA A 135 -27.90 19.27 17.58
C ALA A 135 -28.97 19.48 18.66
N ALA A 136 -28.72 20.49 19.50
CA ALA A 136 -29.81 21.21 20.09
C ALA A 136 -30.58 21.91 18.96
N ASP A 137 -31.90 21.96 19.14
CA ASP A 137 -32.82 22.89 18.49
C ASP A 137 -33.26 22.58 17.04
N THR A 138 -34.41 21.89 16.91
CA THR A 138 -35.58 22.40 16.17
C THR A 138 -36.67 21.33 16.14
N GLY A 139 -37.83 21.64 16.71
CA GLY A 139 -39.10 21.08 16.24
C GLY A 139 -39.88 20.21 17.22
N CYS A 140 -40.56 20.83 18.18
CA CYS A 140 -41.88 20.38 18.63
C CYS A 140 -42.79 21.60 18.83
N ILE A 141 -43.50 21.95 17.76
CA ILE A 141 -44.84 22.52 17.82
C ILE A 141 -45.76 21.35 18.21
N ASN A 142 -46.54 21.49 19.29
CA ASN A 142 -47.93 21.03 19.35
C ASN A 142 -48.69 21.69 20.51
#